data_AF-A0A399SX07-F1
#
_entry.id   AF-A0A399SX07-F1
#
_cell.length_a   1.000
_cell.length_b   1.000
_cell.length_c   1.000
_cell.angle_alpha   90.00
_cell.angle_beta   90.00
_cell.angle_gamma   90.00
#
_symmetry.space_group_name_H-M   'P 1'
#
loop_
_entity.id
_entity.type
_entity.pdbx_description
1 polymer ?
#
loop_
_entity_poly.entity_id
_entity_poly.type
_entity_poly.pdbx_seq_one_letter_code
_entity_poly.pdbx_strand_id
1 'polypeptide(L)' 'METKFDMNEWRRIKERLKKKYPVLTDVDLSWGLTSRDGLLEMISAKLGKTKKELIDEIDSLEYSS' A
#
# COMPACT_ATOMS: atom_id res chain seq x y z
N MET A 1 4.47 18.54 -4.92
CA MET A 1 4.25 18.25 -3.49
C MET A 1 4.94 16.95 -3.19
N GLU A 2 6.03 17.00 -2.43
CA GLU A 2 6.65 15.78 -1.89
C GLU A 2 5.77 15.34 -0.72
N THR A 3 4.73 14.55 -1.01
CA THR A 3 3.84 13.99 0.01
C THR A 3 4.68 13.04 0.85
N LYS A 4 5.08 13.55 2.01
CA LYS A 4 5.88 12.88 3.01
C LYS A 4 4.99 11.77 3.58
N PHE A 5 5.06 10.59 2.95
CA PHE A 5 4.23 9.44 3.32
C PHE A 5 4.38 9.13 4.80
N ASP A 6 3.35 9.47 5.57
CA ASP A 6 3.34 9.27 7.00
C ASP A 6 3.00 7.79 7.29
N MET A 7 3.71 7.16 8.23
CA MET A 7 3.40 5.77 8.64
C MET A 7 1.93 5.60 9.07
N ASN A 8 1.33 6.67 9.57
CA ASN A 8 -0.06 6.71 9.96
C ASN A 8 -1.02 6.63 8.76
N GLU A 9 -0.62 7.23 7.64
CA GLU A 9 -1.31 7.20 6.36
C GLU A 9 -1.21 5.81 5.74
N TRP A 10 0.00 5.23 5.71
CA TRP A 10 0.18 3.84 5.29
C TRP A 10 -0.69 2.86 6.08
N ARG A 11 -0.87 3.09 7.38
CA ARG A 11 -1.73 2.25 8.23
C ARG A 11 -3.20 2.27 7.76
N ARG A 12 -3.70 3.42 7.29
CA ARG A 12 -5.05 3.52 6.71
C ARG A 12 -5.13 2.86 5.35
N ILE A 13 -4.14 3.12 4.49
CA ILE A 13 -4.03 2.56 3.15
C ILE A 13 -3.99 1.03 3.22
N LYS A 14 -3.16 0.45 4.09
CA LYS A 14 -3.05 -1.00 4.24
C LYS A 14 -4.36 -1.64 4.70
N GLU A 15 -5.12 -0.98 5.59
CA GLU A 15 -6.42 -1.47 6.02
C GLU A 15 -7.43 -1.48 4.87
N ARG A 16 -7.41 -0.46 4.02
CA ARG A 16 -8.27 -0.41 2.82
C ARG A 16 -7.84 -1.45 1.77
N LEU A 17 -6.54 -1.59 1.52
CA LEU A 17 -5.99 -2.62 0.64
C LEU A 17 -6.35 -4.03 1.13
N LYS A 18 -6.23 -4.30 2.43
CA LYS A 18 -6.61 -5.59 3.03
C LYS A 18 -8.11 -5.88 2.89
N LYS A 19 -8.97 -4.87 3.05
CA LYS A 19 -10.42 -5.00 2.82
C LYS A 19 -10.75 -5.28 1.36
N LYS A 20 -10.05 -4.64 0.42
CA LYS A 20 -10.24 -4.81 -1.02
C LYS A 20 -9.63 -6.11 -1.55
N TYR A 21 -8.51 -6.52 -0.97
CA TYR A 21 -7.70 -7.66 -1.36
C TYR A 21 -7.53 -8.61 -0.17
N PRO A 22 -8.46 -9.56 0.02
CA PRO A 22 -8.37 -10.54 1.11
C PRO A 22 -7.16 -11.48 0.98
N VAL A 23 -6.48 -11.48 -0.17
CA VAL A 23 -5.21 -12.19 -0.41
C VAL A 23 -4.01 -11.54 0.29
N LEU A 24 -4.10 -10.24 0.63
CA LEU A 24 -3.07 -9.53 1.36
C LEU A 24 -3.27 -9.78 2.85
N THR A 25 -2.26 -10.35 3.51
CA THR A 25 -2.28 -10.51 4.97
C THR A 25 -1.56 -9.35 5.65
N ASP A 26 -1.81 -9.16 6.95
CA ASP A 26 -1.14 -8.10 7.71
C ASP A 26 0.38 -8.25 7.69
N VAL A 27 0.87 -9.49 7.59
CA VAL A 27 2.28 -9.83 7.44
C VAL A 27 2.86 -9.28 6.13
N ASP A 28 2.14 -9.43 5.01
CA ASP A 28 2.59 -8.88 3.72
C ASP A 28 2.59 -7.34 3.71
N LEU A 29 1.71 -6.73 4.52
CA LEU A 29 1.54 -5.29 4.63
C LEU A 29 2.35 -4.66 5.77
N SER A 30 3.23 -5.45 6.41
CA SER A 30 4.00 -5.03 7.57
C SER A 30 5.26 -4.26 7.16
N TRP A 31 5.23 -2.93 7.35
CA TRP A 31 6.38 -2.04 7.16
C TRP A 31 7.61 -2.38 8.02
N GLY A 32 7.45 -3.19 9.07
CA GLY A 32 8.54 -3.53 9.98
C GLY A 32 9.63 -4.42 9.36
N LEU A 33 9.38 -5.04 8.20
CA LEU A 33 10.31 -5.98 7.55
C LEU A 33 11.07 -5.39 6.36
N THR A 34 10.61 -4.28 5.77
CA THR A 34 11.20 -3.72 4.55
C THR A 34 10.87 -2.24 4.38
N SER A 35 11.69 -1.51 3.64
CA SER A 35 11.40 -0.15 3.16
C SER A 35 10.11 -0.11 2.32
N ARG A 36 9.45 1.06 2.32
CA ARG A 36 8.22 1.34 1.55
C ARG A 36 8.27 0.79 0.12
N ASP A 37 9.36 1.05 -0.59
CA ASP A 37 9.48 0.66 -2.00
C ASP A 37 9.47 -0.85 -2.19
N GLY A 38 10.17 -1.59 -1.31
CA GLY A 38 10.15 -3.06 -1.30
C GLY A 38 8.79 -3.61 -0.90
N LEU A 39 8.07 -2.93 -0.01
CA LEU A 39 6.72 -3.32 0.38
C LEU A 39 5.72 -3.11 -0.76
N LEU A 40 5.79 -1.96 -1.44
CA LEU A 40 5.01 -1.69 -2.65
C LEU A 40 5.34 -2.68 -3.77
N GLU A 41 6.62 -3.03 -3.94
CA GLU A 41 7.05 -4.05 -4.90
C GLU A 41 6.43 -5.40 -4.59
N MET A 42 6.52 -5.84 -3.34
CA MET A 42 5.99 -7.13 -2.90
C MET A 42 4.46 -7.20 -3.02
N ILE A 43 3.75 -6.13 -2.65
CA ILE A 43 2.29 -6.04 -2.83
C ILE A 43 1.94 -6.03 -4.31
N SER A 44 2.65 -5.26 -5.13
CA SER A 44 2.40 -5.18 -6.58
C SER A 44 2.59 -6.55 -7.23
N ALA A 45 3.66 -7.27 -6.88
CA ALA A 45 3.91 -8.64 -7.34
C ALA A 45 2.82 -9.61 -6.88
N LYS A 46 2.37 -9.51 -5.62
CA LYS A 46 1.35 -10.41 -5.06
C LYS A 46 -0.05 -10.18 -5.65
N LEU A 47 -0.37 -8.93 -5.98
CA LEU A 47 -1.61 -8.57 -6.66
C LEU A 47 -1.53 -8.81 -8.18
N GLY A 48 -0.34 -9.07 -8.73
CA GLY A 48 -0.11 -9.11 -10.17
C GLY A 48 -0.29 -7.74 -10.84
N LYS A 49 -0.10 -6.66 -10.09
CA LYS A 49 -0.26 -5.27 -10.54
C LYS A 49 1.08 -4.60 -10.70
N THR A 50 1.11 -3.48 -11.43
CA THR A 50 2.31 -2.64 -11.47
C THR A 50 2.37 -1.74 -10.24
N LYS A 51 3.59 -1.35 -9.82
CA LYS A 51 3.78 -0.35 -8.76
C LYS A 51 2.96 0.91 -9.04
N LYS A 52 2.84 1.33 -10.31
CA LYS A 52 2.08 2.52 -10.70
C LYS A 52 0.59 2.37 -10.41
N GLU A 53 -0.02 1.24 -10.77
CA GLU A 53 -1.43 0.98 -10.43
C GLU A 53 -1.66 0.90 -8.92
N LEU A 54 -0.72 0.29 -8.19
CA LEU A 54 -0.80 0.26 -6.74
C LEU A 54 -0.72 1.67 -6.15
N ILE A 55 0.20 2.50 -6.62
CA ILE A 55 0.35 3.90 -6.19
C ILE A 55 -0.90 4.72 -6.54
N ASP A 56 -1.44 4.53 -7.75
CA ASP A 56 -2.67 5.21 -8.20
C ASP A 56 -3.88 4.83 -7.32
N GLU A 57 -4.02 3.55 -6.98
CA GLU A 57 -5.03 3.13 -6.01
C GLU A 57 -4.82 3.75 -4.64
N ILE A 58 -3.57 3.79 -4.17
CA ILE A 58 -3.25 4.39 -2.88
C ILE A 58 -3.61 5.88 -2.90
N ASP A 59 -3.18 6.62 -3.92
CA ASP A 59 -3.47 8.05 -4.13
C ASP A 59 -4.99 8.30 -4.21
N SER A 60 -5.71 7.46 -4.94
CA SER A 60 -7.17 7.51 -5.03
C SER A 60 -7.85 7.29 -3.66
N LEU A 61 -7.28 6.44 -2.81
CA LEU A 61 -7.79 6.20 -1.45
C LEU A 61 -7.51 7.38 -0.51
N GLU A 62 -6.45 8.13 -0.75
CA GLU A 62 -6.03 9.33 0.01
C GLU A 62 -6.90 10.53 -0.33
N TYR A 63 -7.15 10.76 -1.63
CA TYR A 63 -7.88 11.92 -2.15
C TYR A 63 -9.40 11.85 -1.95
N SER A 64 -9.92 10.70 -1.46
CA SER A 64 -11.35 10.48 -1.21
C SER A 64 -11.76 10.79 0.25
N SER A 65 -11.01 11.64 0.97
CA SER A 65 -11.32 12.00 2.37
C SER A 65 -11.43 13.49 2.61
#